data_AF-A0A5C5YKX9-F1
#
_entry.id   AF-A0A5C5YKX9-F1
#
_cell.length_a   1.000
_cell.length_b   1.000
_cell.length_c   1.000
_cell.angle_alpha   90.00
_cell.angle_beta   90.00
_cell.angle_gamma   90.00
#
_symmetry.space_group_name_H-M   'P 1'
#
loop_
_entity.id
_entity.type
_entity.pdbx_description
1 polymer ?
#
loop_
_entity_poly.entity_id
_entity_poly.type
_entity_poly.pdbx_seq_one_letter_code
_entity_poly.pdbx_strand_id
1 'polypeptide(L)' 'MPTTHQTACSDSPSTLVAIVRAARLSGDTDLERAARRELLERFGMRVQFDQRQNREAVSQ' A
#
# COMPACT_ATOMS: atom_id res chain seq x y z
N MET A 1 -30.01 -10.00 -11.54
CA MET A 1 -28.64 -9.95 -12.09
C MET A 1 -27.73 -9.49 -10.96
N PRO A 2 -26.86 -10.34 -10.37
CA PRO A 2 -25.95 -9.87 -9.34
C PRO A 2 -24.90 -9.00 -10.04
N THR A 3 -24.91 -7.71 -9.75
CA THR A 3 -23.89 -6.77 -10.19
C THR A 3 -22.59 -7.20 -9.53
N THR A 4 -21.75 -7.93 -10.28
CA THR A 4 -20.41 -8.30 -9.86
C THR A 4 -19.66 -7.00 -9.66
N HIS A 5 -19.55 -6.57 -8.41
CA HIS A 5 -18.68 -5.49 -7.98
C HIS A 5 -17.25 -6.03 -8.15
N GLN A 6 -16.78 -6.11 -9.40
CA GLN A 6 -15.40 -6.40 -9.72
C GLN A 6 -14.60 -5.25 -9.13
N THR A 7 -14.05 -5.50 -7.94
CA THR A 7 -12.73 -5.10 -7.46
C THR A 7 -12.02 -4.04 -8.30
N ALA A 8 -12.60 -2.85 -8.43
CA ALA A 8 -11.91 -1.65 -8.90
C ALA A 8 -10.91 -1.14 -7.86
N CYS A 9 -10.75 -1.86 -6.74
CA CYS A 9 -9.82 -1.54 -5.67
C CYS A 9 -8.36 -1.62 -6.13
N SER A 10 -8.01 -2.43 -7.13
CA SER A 10 -6.61 -2.58 -7.59
C SER A 10 -6.15 -1.57 -8.64
N ASP A 11 -7.03 -0.69 -9.13
CA ASP A 11 -6.66 0.27 -10.18
C ASP A 11 -6.28 1.66 -9.65
N SER A 12 -6.42 1.88 -8.34
CA SER A 12 -6.09 3.16 -7.72
C SER A 12 -4.70 3.12 -7.09
N PRO A 13 -3.80 4.09 -7.40
CA PRO A 13 -2.48 4.16 -6.78
C PRO A 13 -2.58 4.29 -5.25
N SER A 14 -3.65 4.93 -4.76
CA SER A 14 -3.97 5.06 -3.32
C SER A 14 -4.11 3.71 -2.61
N THR A 15 -4.71 2.71 -3.27
CA THR A 15 -4.83 1.36 -2.70
C THR A 15 -3.48 0.70 -2.56
N LEU A 16 -2.63 0.79 -3.59
CA LEU A 16 -1.28 0.24 -3.53
C LEU A 16 -0.45 0.94 -2.46
N VAL A 17 -0.55 2.27 -2.30
CA VAL A 17 0.09 2.98 -1.18
C VAL A 17 -0.40 2.44 0.17
N ALA A 18 -1.70 2.19 0.33
CA ALA A 18 -2.27 1.64 1.56
C ALA A 18 -1.74 0.21 1.84
N ILE A 19 -1.62 -0.63 0.81
CA ILE A 19 -1.04 -1.97 0.91
C ILE A 19 0.43 -1.88 1.33
N VAL A 20 1.24 -1.01 0.69
CA VAL A 20 2.65 -0.83 1.08
C VAL A 20 2.76 -0.38 2.54
N ARG A 21 1.89 0.52 3.00
CA ARG A 21 1.86 0.96 4.41
C ARG A 21 1.49 -0.18 5.36
N ALA A 22 0.46 -0.96 5.04
CA ALA A 22 0.02 -2.09 5.85
C ALA A 22 1.09 -3.18 5.93
N ALA A 23 1.70 -3.54 4.79
CA ALA A 23 2.81 -4.49 4.71
C ALA A 23 3.98 -4.06 5.60
N ARG A 24 4.34 -2.78 5.54
CA ARG A 24 5.41 -2.22 6.38
C ARG A 24 5.09 -2.27 7.89
N LEU A 25 3.85 -2.00 8.28
CA LEU A 25 3.42 -2.08 9.68
C LEU A 25 3.43 -3.53 10.19
N SER A 26 3.07 -4.49 9.34
CA SER A 26 3.08 -5.92 9.66
C SER A 26 4.47 -6.56 9.56
N GLY A 27 5.46 -5.86 9.00
CA GLY A 27 6.81 -6.41 8.74
C GLY A 27 6.89 -7.30 7.49
N ASP A 28 5.83 -7.34 6.67
CA ASP A 28 5.75 -8.16 5.47
C ASP A 28 6.53 -7.51 4.31
N THR A 29 7.79 -7.89 4.19
CA THR A 29 8.74 -7.25 3.26
C THR A 29 8.50 -7.67 1.81
N ASP A 30 7.96 -8.87 1.59
CA ASP A 30 7.64 -9.37 0.26
C ASP A 30 6.45 -8.60 -0.33
N LEU A 31 5.37 -8.48 0.43
CA LEU A 31 4.19 -7.70 0.05
C LEU A 31 4.55 -6.22 -0.17
N GLU A 32 5.43 -5.67 0.67
CA GLU A 32 5.92 -4.29 0.49
C GLU A 32 6.63 -4.11 -0.87
N ARG A 33 7.55 -5.03 -1.20
CA ARG A 33 8.31 -4.97 -2.46
C ARG A 33 7.42 -5.17 -3.67
N ALA A 34 6.51 -6.14 -3.62
CA ALA A 34 5.57 -6.43 -4.70
C ALA A 34 4.69 -5.21 -5.00
N ALA A 35 4.07 -4.63 -3.96
CA ALA A 35 3.20 -3.47 -4.12
C ALA A 35 3.97 -2.22 -4.58
N ARG A 36 5.21 -1.99 -4.10
CA ARG A 36 6.05 -0.90 -4.61
C ARG A 36 6.42 -1.07 -6.08
N ARG A 37 6.72 -2.29 -6.51
CA ARG A 37 7.04 -2.59 -7.91
C ARG A 37 5.82 -2.36 -8.79
N GLU A 38 4.65 -2.88 -8.40
CA GLU A 38 3.40 -2.68 -9.14
C GLU A 38 3.04 -1.19 -9.27
N LEU A 39 3.27 -0.41 -8.21
CA LEU A 39 3.01 1.03 -8.19
C LEU A 39 3.94 1.79 -9.17
N LEU A 40 5.19 1.35 -9.29
CA LEU A 40 6.13 1.89 -10.28
C LEU A 40 5.77 1.47 -11.71
N GLU A 41 5.44 0.20 -11.93
CA GLU A 41 5.15 -0.34 -13.27
C GLU A 41 3.83 0.19 -13.84
N ARG A 42 2.79 0.32 -13.00
CA ARG A 42 1.47 0.77 -13.45
C ARG A 42 1.31 2.29 -13.47
N PHE A 43 1.90 2.99 -12.50
CA PHE A 43 1.65 4.43 -12.30
C PHE A 43 2.91 5.30 -12.42
N GLY A 44 4.09 4.71 -12.62
CA GLY A 44 5.36 5.46 -12.68
C GLY A 44 5.75 6.12 -11.35
N MET A 45 5.11 5.71 -10.24
CA MET A 45 5.24 6.36 -8.94
C MET A 45 6.16 5.57 -8.00
N ARG A 46 6.96 6.28 -7.21
CA ARG A 46 7.82 5.69 -6.16
C ARG A 46 7.36 6.19 -4.81
N VAL A 47 7.04 5.28 -3.89
CA VAL A 47 6.61 5.62 -2.54
C VAL A 47 7.77 5.48 -1.57
N GLN A 48 8.04 6.53 -0.81
CA GLN A 48 8.96 6.53 0.33
C GLN A 48 8.16 7.02 1.54
N PHE A 49 8.06 6.20 2.59
CA PHE A 49 7.48 6.66 3.86
C PHE A 49 8.60 7.03 4.81
N ASP A 50 8.52 8.24 5.34
CA ASP A 50 9.44 8.76 6.34
C ASP A 50 9.34 7.93 7.63
N GLN A 51 10.50 7.59 8.20
CA GLN A 51 10.58 6.72 9.38
C GLN A 51 10.11 7.41 10.68
N ARG A 52 9.89 8.73 10.68
CA ARG A 52 9.65 9.50 11.91
C ARG A 52 8.23 9.40 12.48
N GLN A 53 7.27 8.83 11.76
CA GLN A 53 5.87 8.77 12.22
C GLN A 53 5.49 7.53 13.05
N ASN A 54 6.41 6.59 13.33
CA ASN A 54 6.06 5.32 13.99
C ASN A 54 6.16 5.34 15.53
N ARG A 55 6.33 6.50 16.18
CA ARG A 55 6.53 6.57 17.64
C ARG A 55 5.41 7.27 18.42
N GLU A 56 4.37 7.77 17.77
CA GLU A 56 3.31 8.55 18.43
C GLU A 56 1.98 7.79 18.62
N ALA A 57 1.86 6.56 18.11
CA ALA A 57 0.62 5.76 18.21
C ALA A 57 0.61 4.74 19.36
N VAL A 58 1.63 4.72 20.22
CA VAL A 58 1.72 3.83 21.40
C VAL A 58 1.94 4.67 22.67
N SER A 59 1.06 5.64 22.89
CA SER A 59 0.83 6.33 24.18
C SER A 59 -0.37 7.28 24.03
N GLN A 60 -1.59 6.72 24.09
CA GLN A 60 -2.79 7.43 24.58
C GLN A 60 -3.60 6.45 25.40
#